data_AF-A0A7C1T437-F1
#
_entry.id   AF-A0A7C1T437-F1
#
_cell.length_a   1.000
_cell.length_b   1.000
_cell.length_c   1.000
_cell.angle_alpha   90.00
_cell.angle_beta   90.00
_cell.angle_gamma   90.00
#
_symmetry.space_group_name_H-M   'P 1'
#
loop_
_entity.id
_entity.type
_entity.pdbx_description
1 polymer ?
#
loop_
_entity_poly.entity_id
_entity_poly.type
_entity_poly.pdbx_seq_one_letter_code
_entity_poly.pdbx_strand_id
1 'polypeptide(L)'
;MLFILSAFSLILTGLFGVLTRKNLVKILLSLNILETGINLLVVSLGYFKGGKAPILTNSVSAAQGINFVDPLPQALVLTSIVIGLSTTALALTLILKHFRSHQAVEFVKLEVNE
;
A
#
# COMPACT_ATOMS: atom_id res chain seq x y z
N MET A 1 -3.45 -9.08 17.09
CA MET A 1 -3.99 -7.85 17.71
C MET A 1 -3.06 -6.66 17.48
N LEU A 2 -1.77 -6.74 17.84
CA LEU A 2 -0.80 -5.67 17.58
C LEU A 2 -0.76 -5.23 16.10
N PHE A 3 -0.70 -6.19 15.16
CA PHE A 3 -0.62 -5.90 13.72
C PHE A 3 -1.85 -5.15 13.18
N ILE A 4 -3.04 -5.46 13.69
CA ILE A 4 -4.28 -4.80 13.29
C ILE A 4 -4.28 -3.35 13.79
N LEU A 5 -3.87 -3.13 15.05
CA LEU A 5 -3.76 -1.77 15.62
C LEU A 5 -2.74 -0.92 14.85
N SER A 6 -1.58 -1.48 14.50
CA SER A 6 -0.61 -0.77 13.68
C SER A 6 -1.16 -0.47 12.29
N ALA A 7 -1.85 -1.41 11.65
CA ALA A 7 -2.44 -1.19 10.32
C ALA A 7 -3.47 -0.05 10.35
N PHE A 8 -4.37 -0.03 11.34
CA PHE A 8 -5.33 1.06 11.52
C PHE A 8 -4.63 2.41 11.77
N SER A 9 -3.56 2.43 12.56
CA SER A 9 -2.78 3.65 12.80
C SER A 9 -2.13 4.18 11.52
N LEU A 10 -1.55 3.31 10.68
CA LEU A 10 -1.01 3.70 9.37
C LEU A 10 -2.11 4.23 8.44
N ILE A 11 -3.27 3.57 8.40
CA ILE A 11 -4.39 4.00 7.56
C ILE A 11 -4.86 5.39 7.97
N LEU A 12 -5.05 5.63 9.27
CA LEU A 12 -5.50 6.93 9.79
C LEU A 12 -4.47 8.04 9.54
N THR A 13 -3.18 7.75 9.72
CA THR A 13 -2.12 8.74 9.48
C THR A 13 -1.96 9.06 7.99
N GLY A 14 -2.05 8.06 7.11
CA GLY A 14 -2.07 8.25 5.66
C GLY A 14 -3.28 9.07 5.22
N LEU A 15 -4.48 8.73 5.68
CA LEU A 15 -5.71 9.46 5.36
C LEU A 15 -5.65 10.93 5.85
N PHE A 16 -5.18 11.14 7.07
CA PHE A 16 -4.99 12.49 7.63
C PHE A 16 -3.99 13.31 6.79
N GLY A 17 -2.90 12.68 6.33
CA GLY A 17 -1.91 13.31 5.46
C GLY A 17 -2.49 13.74 4.11
N VAL A 18 -3.34 12.91 3.50
CA VAL A 18 -4.01 13.24 2.22
C VAL A 18 -4.93 14.45 2.37
N LEU A 19 -5.68 14.53 3.46
CA LEU A 19 -6.66 15.62 3.67
C LEU A 19 -6.03 16.95 4.08
N THR A 20 -4.90 16.92 4.79
CA THR A 20 -4.33 18.14 5.42
C THR A 20 -3.26 18.82 4.56
N ARG A 21 -2.61 18.08 3.65
CA ARG A 21 -1.48 18.61 2.87
C ARG A 21 -1.97 19.22 1.57
N LYS A 22 -1.35 20.33 1.16
CA LYS A 22 -1.60 21.02 -0.13
C LYS A 22 -0.55 20.73 -1.20
N ASN A 23 0.64 20.27 -0.77
CA ASN A 23 1.74 19.93 -1.67
C ASN A 23 1.51 18.53 -2.26
N LEU A 24 1.51 18.42 -3.59
CA LEU A 24 1.21 17.21 -4.33
C LEU A 24 2.15 16.05 -3.98
N VAL A 25 3.43 16.32 -3.72
CA VAL A 25 4.40 15.29 -3.32
C VAL A 25 4.09 14.74 -1.94
N LYS A 26 3.68 15.61 -1.00
CA LYS A 26 3.30 15.18 0.37
C LYS A 26 1.99 14.37 0.36
N ILE A 27 1.06 14.70 -0.52
CA ILE A 27 -0.18 13.95 -0.71
C ILE A 27 0.13 12.57 -1.30
N LEU A 28 1.00 12.49 -2.31
CA LEU A 28 1.44 11.22 -2.90
C LEU A 28 2.12 10.31 -1.87
N LEU A 29 2.97 10.88 -1.01
CA LEU A 29 3.60 10.13 0.07
C LEU A 29 2.56 9.64 1.10
N SER A 30 1.56 10.45 1.41
CA SER A 30 0.48 10.08 2.33
C SER A 30 -0.40 8.96 1.77
N LEU A 31 -0.64 8.94 0.45
CA LEU A 31 -1.30 7.83 -0.26
C LEU A 31 -0.50 6.53 -0.19
N ASN A 32 0.84 6.59 -0.34
CA ASN A 32 1.70 5.41 -0.20
C ASN A 32 1.66 4.83 1.23
N ILE A 33 1.62 5.68 2.25
CA ILE A 33 1.49 5.26 3.66
C ILE A 33 0.13 4.58 3.89
N LEU A 34 -0.94 5.16 3.34
CA LEU A 34 -2.29 4.59 3.39
C LEU A 34 -2.34 3.20 2.76
N GLU A 35 -1.79 3.05 1.54
CA GLU A 35 -1.70 1.77 0.83
C GLU A 35 -0.92 0.72 1.64
N THR A 36 0.21 1.12 2.21
CA THR A 36 1.02 0.24 3.07
C THR A 36 0.22 -0.24 4.29
N GLY A 37 -0.58 0.64 4.91
CA GLY A 37 -1.48 0.28 6.00
C GLY A 37 -2.57 -0.72 5.59
N ILE A 38 -3.16 -0.55 4.41
CA ILE A 38 -4.15 -1.48 3.84
C ILE A 38 -3.50 -2.84 3.55
N ASN A 39 -2.33 -2.85 2.92
CA ASN A 39 -1.58 -4.07 2.64
C ASN A 39 -1.25 -4.83 3.94
N LEU A 40 -0.83 -4.12 4.98
CA LEU A 40 -0.58 -4.70 6.31
C LEU A 40 -1.85 -5.28 6.94
N LEU A 41 -2.99 -4.61 6.79
CA LEU A 41 -4.28 -5.10 7.28
C LEU A 41 -4.65 -6.43 6.60
N VAL A 42 -4.52 -6.50 5.28
CA VAL A 42 -4.81 -7.70 4.47
C VAL A 42 -3.92 -8.88 4.89
N VAL A 43 -2.60 -8.67 5.01
CA VAL A 43 -1.68 -9.73 5.49
C VAL A 43 -2.05 -10.20 6.90
N SER A 44 -2.43 -9.26 7.78
CA SER A 44 -2.78 -9.58 9.17
C SER A 44 -4.02 -10.45 9.31
N LEU A 45 -4.96 -10.39 8.35
CA LEU A 45 -6.15 -11.25 8.32
C LEU A 45 -5.83 -12.69 7.91
N GLY A 46 -4.83 -12.89 7.04
CA GLY A 46 -4.36 -14.21 6.61
C GLY A 46 -3.44 -14.92 7.58
N TYR A 47 -2.93 -14.21 8.59
CA TYR A 47 -1.95 -14.75 9.52
C TYR A 47 -2.60 -15.58 10.64
N PHE A 48 -2.09 -16.79 10.84
CA PHE A 48 -2.42 -17.61 12.00
C PHE A 48 -1.15 -18.09 12.74
N LYS A 49 -1.25 -18.25 14.06
CA LYS A 49 -0.13 -18.69 14.89
C LYS A 49 0.27 -20.13 14.54
N GLY A 50 1.55 -20.34 14.22
CA GLY A 50 2.11 -21.66 13.93
C GLY A 50 2.06 -22.07 12.45
N GLY A 51 1.60 -21.18 11.56
CA GLY A 51 1.61 -21.43 10.12
C GLY A 51 3.00 -21.41 9.52
N LYS A 52 3.37 -22.47 8.80
CA LYS A 52 4.59 -22.47 7.99
C LYS A 52 4.34 -21.75 6.67
N ALA A 53 5.41 -21.21 6.08
CA ALA A 53 5.34 -20.59 4.76
C ALA A 53 4.75 -21.59 3.74
N PRO A 54 3.80 -21.18 2.87
CA PRO A 54 3.13 -22.04 1.89
C PRO A 54 4.07 -22.37 0.72
N ILE A 55 5.18 -23.03 1.03
CA ILE A 55 6.21 -23.47 0.08
C ILE A 55 6.33 -24.98 0.20
N LEU A 56 5.91 -25.69 -0.85
CA LEU A 56 6.04 -27.14 -0.93
C LEU A 56 7.51 -27.48 -1.17
N THR A 57 8.17 -28.05 -0.17
CA THR A 57 9.53 -28.59 -0.29
C THR A 57 9.46 -30.12 -0.23
N ASN A 58 10.32 -30.84 -0.94
CA ASN A 58 10.29 -32.31 -1.03
C ASN A 58 10.38 -33.03 0.34
N SER A 59 10.87 -32.36 1.39
CA SER A 59 10.94 -32.85 2.78
C SER A 59 9.64 -32.69 3.59
N VAL A 60 8.63 -32.03 3.03
CA VAL A 60 7.39 -31.61 3.72
C VAL A 60 6.23 -32.57 3.43
N SER A 61 6.33 -33.39 2.38
CA SER A 61 5.30 -34.37 1.98
C SER A 61 5.10 -35.53 2.96
N ALA A 62 6.01 -35.75 3.93
CA ALA A 62 5.92 -36.86 4.89
C ALA A 62 5.27 -36.49 6.24
N ALA A 63 5.07 -35.19 6.53
CA ALA A 63 4.53 -34.75 7.81
C ALA A 63 3.04 -34.43 7.69
N GLN A 64 2.20 -35.44 7.93
CA GLN A 64 0.77 -35.28 8.18
C GLN A 64 0.58 -34.30 9.35
N GLY A 65 0.13 -33.07 9.08
CA GLY A 65 -0.17 -32.07 10.12
C GLY A 65 0.48 -30.68 9.99
N ILE A 66 1.07 -30.33 8.83
CA ILE A 66 1.61 -28.98 8.64
C ILE A 66 0.48 -28.01 8.25
N ASN A 67 0.11 -27.11 9.17
CA ASN A 67 -0.74 -25.97 8.86
C ASN A 67 0.08 -24.92 8.08
N PHE A 68 -0.31 -24.65 6.83
CA PHE A 68 0.28 -23.60 5.99
C PHE A 68 -0.52 -22.31 6.09
N VAL A 69 0.17 -21.16 6.15
CA VAL A 69 -0.46 -19.83 6.07
C VAL A 69 -1.25 -19.71 4.77
N ASP A 70 -2.40 -19.04 4.82
CA ASP A 70 -3.22 -18.82 3.63
C ASP A 70 -2.40 -18.07 2.56
N PRO A 71 -2.21 -18.66 1.35
CA PRO A 71 -1.46 -18.02 0.28
C PRO A 71 -2.25 -16.89 -0.39
N LEU A 72 -3.57 -16.81 -0.23
CA LEU A 72 -4.41 -15.84 -0.93
C LEU A 72 -4.08 -14.38 -0.53
N PRO A 73 -3.96 -14.02 0.76
CA PRO A 73 -3.60 -12.66 1.15
C PRO A 73 -2.17 -12.27 0.71
N GLN A 74 -1.26 -13.23 0.60
CA GLN A 74 0.09 -13.01 0.09
C GLN A 74 0.09 -12.64 -1.40
N ALA A 75 -0.65 -13.37 -2.22
CA ALA A 75 -0.78 -13.07 -3.64
C ALA A 75 -1.48 -11.71 -3.87
N LEU A 76 -2.51 -11.41 -3.08
CA LEU A 76 -3.24 -10.14 -3.15
C LEU A 76 -2.34 -8.94 -2.84
N VAL A 77 -1.52 -9.04 -1.80
CA VAL A 77 -0.62 -7.96 -1.38
C VAL A 77 0.54 -7.77 -2.35
N LEU A 78 1.09 -8.84 -2.91
CA LEU A 78 2.13 -8.74 -3.94
C LEU A 78 1.62 -7.97 -5.17
N THR A 79 0.38 -8.25 -5.58
CA THR A 79 -0.28 -7.54 -6.69
C THR A 79 -0.50 -6.06 -6.34
N SER A 80 -0.99 -5.80 -5.13
CA SER A 80 -1.23 -4.44 -4.63
C SER A 80 0.05 -3.59 -4.68
N ILE A 81 1.18 -4.12 -4.20
CA ILE A 81 2.48 -3.43 -4.22
C ILE A 81 2.89 -3.02 -5.63
N VAL A 82 2.73 -3.89 -6.63
CA VAL A 82 3.07 -3.58 -8.03
C VAL A 82 2.17 -2.47 -8.60
N ILE A 83 0.87 -2.50 -8.27
CA ILE A 83 -0.08 -1.46 -8.66
C ILE A 83 0.26 -0.13 -7.97
N GLY A 84 0.59 -0.14 -6.69
CA GLY A 84 1.03 1.03 -5.91
C GLY A 84 2.27 1.70 -6.49
N LEU A 85 3.29 0.90 -6.84
CA LEU A 85 4.50 1.41 -7.50
C LEU A 85 4.20 2.02 -8.88
N SER A 86 3.37 1.36 -9.68
CA SER A 86 2.99 1.82 -11.02
C SER A 86 2.20 3.13 -10.96
N THR A 87 1.21 3.22 -10.07
CA THR A 87 0.39 4.42 -9.88
C THR A 87 1.21 5.57 -9.28
N THR A 88 2.14 5.28 -8.37
CA THR A 88 3.07 6.29 -7.81
C THR A 88 4.01 6.84 -8.88
N ALA A 89 4.55 5.99 -9.76
CA ALA A 89 5.39 6.43 -10.88
C ALA A 89 4.61 7.32 -11.86
N LEU A 90 3.37 6.95 -12.18
CA LEU A 90 2.48 7.74 -13.03
C LEU A 90 2.15 9.09 -12.38
N ALA A 91 1.75 9.09 -11.10
CA ALA A 91 1.43 10.30 -10.36
C ALA A 91 2.65 11.23 -10.26
N LEU A 92 3.84 10.71 -10.00
CA LEU A 92 5.07 11.50 -9.96
C LEU A 92 5.37 12.13 -11.33
N THR A 93 5.17 11.39 -12.42
CA THR A 93 5.32 11.91 -13.79
C THR A 93 4.34 13.05 -14.06
N LEU A 94 3.09 12.94 -13.61
CA LEU A 94 2.09 14.01 -13.72
C LEU A 94 2.48 15.23 -12.88
N ILE A 95 2.97 15.03 -11.67
CA ILE A 95 3.47 16.12 -10.80
C ILE A 95 4.66 16.83 -11.46
N LEU A 96 5.61 16.09 -12.03
CA LEU A 96 6.75 16.66 -12.74
C LEU A 96 6.31 17.45 -13.99
N LYS A 97 5.34 16.95 -14.75
CA LYS A 97 4.76 17.66 -15.90
C LYS A 97 4.05 18.95 -15.46
N HIS A 98 3.27 18.89 -14.37
CA HIS A 98 2.62 20.06 -13.81
C HIS A 98 3.64 21.10 -13.32
N PHE A 99 4.67 20.65 -12.61
CA PHE A 99 5.75 21.50 -12.11
C PHE A 99 6.50 22.20 -13.26
N ARG A 100 6.77 21.52 -14.37
CA ARG A 100 7.40 22.16 -15.55
C ARG A 100 6.52 23.26 -16.17
N SER A 101 5.20 23.12 -16.12
CA SER A 101 4.27 24.07 -16.73
C SER A 101 3.90 25.26 -15.84
N HIS A 102 3.84 25.07 -14.52
CA HIS A 102 3.34 26.08 -13.57
C HIS A 102 4.40 26.54 -12.56
N GLN A 103 5.60 25.91 -12.54
CA GLN A 103 6.63 26.06 -11.51
C GLN A 103 6.11 25.94 -10.06
N ALA A 104 4.97 25.29 -9.88
CA ALA A 104 4.31 25.07 -8.60
C ALA A 104 4.11 23.57 -8.35
N VAL A 105 4.26 23.16 -7.10
CA VAL A 105 4.00 21.80 -6.60
C VAL A 105 2.76 21.76 -5.70
N GLU A 106 2.08 22.90 -5.56
CA GLU A 106 0.83 23.04 -4.83
C GLU A 106 -0.35 22.75 -5.75
N PHE A 107 -1.47 22.35 -5.16
CA PHE A 107 -2.75 22.27 -5.85
C PHE A 107 -3.15 23.65 -6.39
N VAL A 108 -2.81 23.94 -7.66
CA VAL A 108 -3.31 25.11 -8.38
C VAL A 108 -4.74 24.80 -8.81
N LYS A 109 -5.68 25.64 -8.39
CA LYS A 109 -7.08 25.55 -8.82
C LYS A 109 -7.12 25.81 -10.32
N LEU A 110 -7.42 24.77 -11.10
CA LEU A 110 -7.59 24.91 -12.54
C LEU A 110 -8.91 25.63 -12.79
N GLU A 111 -8.85 26.92 -13.13
CA GLU A 111 -9.98 27.62 -13.70
C GLU A 111 -10.17 27.09 -15.11
N VAL A 112 -11.20 26.26 -15.30
CA VAL A 112 -11.63 25.77 -16.61
C VAL A 112 -12.19 26.98 -17.34
N ASN A 113 -11.39 27.57 -18.22
CA ASN A 113 -11.87 28.60 -19.13
C ASN A 113 -12.73 27.90 -20.19
N GLU A 114 -14.03 28.19 -20.19
CA GLU A 114 -14.95 27.86 -21.29
C GLU A 114 -14.57 28.62 -22.57
#